data_AF-A0A357NDU8-F1
#
_entry.id   AF-A0A357NDU8-F1
#
_cell.length_a   1.000
_cell.length_b   1.000
_cell.length_c   1.000
_cell.angle_alpha   90.00
_cell.angle_beta   90.00
_cell.angle_gamma   90.00
#
_symmetry.space_group_name_H-M   'P 1'
#
loop_
_entity.id
_entity.type
_entity.pdbx_description
1 polymer ?
#
loop_
_entity_poly.entity_id
_entity_poly.type
_entity_poly.pdbx_seq_one_letter_code
_entity_poly.pdbx_strand_id
1 'polypeptide(L)'
;MLMSLYAGVSGLKSQQTKLNVIANNISNVNTTGYKQQTVSFADLLSQTISAASRPTTTTGGTNPKQIGLGTSVAAISTNMSTGSTQYTGISTDVAISGEGFFIVQGG
;
A
#
# COMPACT_ATOMS: atom_id res chain seq x y z
N MET A 1 27.29 -7.40 2.19
CA MET A 1 26.50 -8.50 1.57
C MET A 1 25.27 -8.89 2.39
N LEU A 2 25.36 -9.04 3.72
CA LEU A 2 24.19 -9.46 4.50
C LEU A 2 23.04 -8.42 4.48
N MET A 3 23.36 -7.12 4.64
CA MET A 3 22.35 -6.05 4.63
C MET A 3 21.67 -5.87 3.27
N SER A 4 22.41 -6.01 2.17
CA SER A 4 21.84 -5.95 0.82
C SER A 4 20.91 -7.14 0.54
N LEU A 5 21.21 -8.33 1.08
CA LEU A 5 20.34 -9.48 0.98
C LEU A 5 19.03 -9.26 1.75
N TYR A 6 19.10 -8.76 3.00
CA TYR A 6 17.90 -8.44 3.77
C TYR A 6 17.04 -7.36 3.11
N ALA A 7 17.65 -6.32 2.56
CA ALA A 7 16.93 -5.30 1.80
C ALA A 7 16.23 -5.90 0.57
N GLY A 8 16.93 -6.77 -0.20
CA GLY A 8 16.34 -7.49 -1.33
C GLY A 8 15.17 -8.41 -0.94
N VAL A 9 15.33 -9.19 0.12
CA VAL A 9 14.27 -10.08 0.64
C VAL A 9 13.06 -9.28 1.14
N SER A 10 13.28 -8.13 1.79
CA SER A 10 12.19 -7.26 2.24
C SER A 10 11.38 -6.70 1.07
N GLY A 11 12.05 -6.33 -0.03
CA GLY A 11 11.40 -5.90 -1.27
C GLY A 11 10.58 -7.01 -1.91
N LEU A 12 11.13 -8.23 -2.00
CA LEU A 12 10.42 -9.39 -2.55
C LEU A 12 9.18 -9.74 -1.72
N LYS A 13 9.28 -9.71 -0.38
CA LYS A 13 8.15 -9.98 0.51
C LYS A 13 7.05 -8.93 0.36
N SER A 14 7.43 -7.65 0.31
CA SER A 14 6.48 -6.55 0.10
C SER A 14 5.79 -6.66 -1.27
N GLN A 15 6.55 -7.02 -2.31
CA GLN A 15 6.00 -7.25 -3.65
C GLN A 15 5.07 -8.45 -3.69
N GLN A 16 5.35 -9.54 -2.96
CA GLN A 16 4.45 -10.68 -2.83
C GLN A 16 3.11 -10.26 -2.23
N THR A 17 3.09 -9.42 -1.18
CA THR A 17 1.85 -8.89 -0.61
C THR A 17 1.07 -8.08 -1.65
N LYS A 18 1.75 -7.23 -2.44
CA LYS A 18 1.10 -6.49 -3.53
C LYS A 18 0.50 -7.41 -4.58
N LEU A 19 1.19 -8.48 -4.97
CA LEU A 19 0.65 -9.48 -5.89
C LEU A 19 -0.58 -10.18 -5.32
N ASN A 20 -0.59 -10.51 -4.02
CA ASN A 20 -1.75 -11.12 -3.37
C ASN A 20 -2.97 -10.18 -3.37
N VAL A 21 -2.77 -8.89 -3.14
CA VAL A 21 -3.85 -7.89 -3.21
C VAL A 21 -4.36 -7.71 -4.64
N ILE A 22 -3.47 -7.66 -5.63
CA ILE A 22 -3.87 -7.63 -7.06
C ILE A 22 -4.66 -8.89 -7.42
N ALA A 23 -4.21 -10.07 -7.00
CA ALA A 23 -4.91 -11.32 -7.25
C ALA A 23 -6.31 -11.31 -6.62
N ASN A 24 -6.46 -10.80 -5.39
CA ASN A 24 -7.76 -10.67 -4.73
C ASN A 24 -8.69 -9.69 -5.46
N ASN A 25 -8.15 -8.56 -5.96
CA ASN A 25 -8.95 -7.62 -6.75
C ASN A 25 -9.45 -8.27 -8.05
N ILE A 26 -8.59 -9.01 -8.74
CA ILE A 26 -8.94 -9.69 -10.00
C ILE A 26 -9.97 -10.80 -9.74
N SER A 27 -9.79 -11.59 -8.69
CA SER A 27 -10.72 -12.69 -8.38
C SER A 27 -12.14 -12.19 -8.09
N ASN A 28 -12.27 -10.97 -7.56
CA ASN A 28 -13.55 -10.36 -7.19
C ASN A 28 -14.07 -9.34 -8.20
N VAL A 29 -13.53 -9.30 -9.43
CA VAL A 29 -13.91 -8.31 -10.45
C VAL A 29 -15.42 -8.29 -10.77
N ASN A 30 -16.09 -9.45 -10.68
CA ASN A 30 -17.52 -9.60 -10.95
C ASN A 30 -18.38 -9.64 -9.67
N THR A 31 -17.80 -9.39 -8.49
CA THR A 31 -18.55 -9.41 -7.23
C THR A 31 -19.24 -8.07 -6.99
N THR A 32 -20.57 -8.08 -6.92
CA THR A 32 -21.37 -6.87 -6.67
C THR A 32 -20.98 -6.23 -5.34
N GLY A 33 -20.72 -4.92 -5.35
CA GLY A 33 -20.35 -4.16 -4.15
C GLY A 33 -18.90 -4.33 -3.69
N TYR A 34 -18.06 -5.08 -4.41
CA TYR A 34 -16.64 -5.20 -4.09
C TYR A 34 -15.92 -3.84 -4.22
N LYS A 35 -15.01 -3.57 -3.29
CA LYS A 35 -14.19 -2.35 -3.26
C LYS A 35 -12.72 -2.72 -3.41
N GLN A 36 -12.09 -2.18 -4.45
CA GLN A 36 -10.69 -2.47 -4.78
C GLN A 36 -9.76 -2.03 -3.65
N GLN A 37 -8.74 -2.85 -3.37
CA GLN A 37 -7.68 -2.53 -2.42
C GLN A 37 -6.37 -2.16 -3.11
N THR A 38 -5.63 -1.21 -2.54
CA THR A 38 -4.31 -0.76 -3.01
C THR A 38 -3.29 -0.80 -1.89
N VAL A 39 -2.08 -1.29 -2.20
CA VAL A 39 -0.97 -1.41 -1.26
C VAL A 39 -0.05 -0.19 -1.36
N SER A 40 0.27 0.43 -0.23
CA SER A 40 1.32 1.44 -0.11
C SER A 40 2.56 0.85 0.58
N PHE A 41 3.73 1.27 0.13
CA PHE A 41 5.02 0.87 0.71
C PHE A 41 5.63 2.03 1.47
N ALA A 42 6.44 1.71 2.48
CA ALA A 42 7.30 2.66 3.18
C ALA A 42 8.71 2.10 3.34
N ASP A 43 9.69 2.98 3.35
CA ASP A 43 11.07 2.64 3.62
C ASP A 43 11.27 2.37 5.12
N LEU A 44 12.15 1.43 5.42
CA LEU A 44 12.60 1.20 6.79
C LEU A 44 13.61 2.28 7.20
N LEU A 45 13.70 2.54 8.52
CA LEU A 45 14.63 3.53 9.06
C LEU A 45 16.07 3.26 8.60
N SER A 46 16.67 4.25 7.93
CA SER A 46 18.04 4.16 7.44
C SER A 46 19.07 4.16 8.58
N GLN A 47 20.09 3.33 8.46
CA GLN A 47 21.23 3.31 9.39
C GLN A 47 22.21 4.43 9.03
N THR A 48 22.52 5.31 9.99
CA THR A 48 23.51 6.39 9.79
C THR A 48 24.90 5.90 10.19
N ILE A 49 25.84 5.89 9.24
CA ILE A 49 27.25 5.52 9.47
C ILE A 49 28.07 6.74 9.90
N SER A 50 27.79 7.90 9.31
CA SER A 50 28.50 9.14 9.61
C SER A 50 27.50 10.29 9.61
N ALA A 51 27.51 11.08 10.69
CA ALA A 51 26.67 12.25 10.82
C ALA A 51 27.14 13.36 9.87
N ALA A 52 26.22 14.25 9.51
CA ALA A 52 26.55 15.44 8.73
C ALA A 52 27.47 16.36 9.54
N SER A 53 28.42 17.03 8.88
CA SER A 53 29.24 18.07 9.50
C SER A 53 28.93 19.45 8.90
N ARG A 54 29.00 20.48 9.75
CA ARG A 54 28.92 21.87 9.29
C ARG A 54 30.24 22.28 8.64
N PRO A 55 30.22 23.16 7.62
CA PRO A 55 31.44 23.70 7.03
C PRO A 55 32.27 24.47 8.07
N THR A 56 33.60 24.37 7.95
CA THR A 56 34.60 25.15 8.70
C THR A 56 35.26 26.18 7.79
N THR A 57 36.13 27.03 8.34
CA THR A 57 36.85 28.10 7.59
C THR A 57 37.76 27.55 6.49
N THR A 58 38.15 26.28 6.56
CA THR A 58 39.10 25.63 5.65
C THR A 58 38.56 24.37 4.97
N THR A 59 37.37 23.88 5.34
CA THR A 59 36.79 22.64 4.79
C THR A 59 35.27 22.76 4.64
N GLY A 60 34.74 22.29 3.51
CA GLY A 60 33.29 22.26 3.27
C GLY A 60 32.56 21.29 4.22
N GLY A 61 31.25 21.49 4.39
CA GLY A 61 30.41 20.59 5.17
C GLY A 61 30.29 19.22 4.50
N THR A 62 30.03 18.19 5.29
CA THR A 62 29.85 16.82 4.78
C THR A 62 28.42 16.34 4.96
N ASN A 63 27.90 15.67 3.93
CA ASN A 63 26.58 15.04 3.99
C ASN A 63 26.61 13.80 4.90
N PRO A 64 25.48 13.46 5.54
CA PRO A 64 25.38 12.24 6.31
C PRO A 64 25.49 11.03 5.39
N LYS A 65 26.23 10.02 5.81
CA LYS A 65 26.34 8.74 5.10
C LYS A 65 25.35 7.76 5.71
N GLN A 66 24.32 7.41 4.96
CA GLN A 66 23.24 6.53 5.40
C GLN A 66 23.09 5.31 4.48
N ILE A 67 22.69 4.18 5.07
CA ILE A 67 22.32 2.95 4.35
C ILE A 67 20.84 2.68 4.59
N GLY A 68 20.07 2.56 3.52
CA GLY A 68 18.68 2.11 3.59
C GLY A 68 18.59 0.62 3.96
N LEU A 69 17.69 0.28 4.87
CA LEU A 69 17.53 -1.09 5.38
C LEU A 69 16.47 -1.92 4.64
N GLY A 70 15.85 -1.36 3.59
CA GLY A 70 14.83 -2.04 2.79
C GLY A 70 13.46 -1.37 2.91
N THR A 71 12.41 -2.12 2.55
CA THR A 71 11.03 -1.61 2.47
C THR A 71 10.04 -2.55 3.15
N SER A 72 8.91 -1.98 3.61
CA SER A 72 7.79 -2.72 4.17
C SER A 72 6.45 -2.21 3.65
N VAL A 73 5.40 -3.02 3.78
CA VAL A 73 4.03 -2.60 3.52
C VAL A 73 3.60 -1.61 4.60
N ALA A 74 3.21 -0.40 4.19
CA ALA A 74 2.75 0.65 5.09
C ALA A 74 1.26 0.51 5.40
N ALA A 75 0.44 0.35 4.36
CA ALA A 75 -0.99 0.13 4.49
C ALA A 75 -1.57 -0.59 3.29
N ILE A 76 -2.73 -1.22 3.51
CA ILE A 76 -3.63 -1.67 2.44
C ILE A 76 -4.88 -0.82 2.58
N SER A 77 -5.13 0.03 1.58
CA SER A 77 -6.22 0.99 1.56
C SER A 77 -7.34 0.50 0.66
N THR A 78 -8.59 0.62 1.10
CA THR A 78 -9.77 0.30 0.30
C THR A 78 -10.25 1.55 -0.43
N ASN A 79 -10.42 1.46 -1.74
CA ASN A 79 -11.00 2.53 -2.54
C ASN A 79 -12.54 2.44 -2.49
N MET A 80 -13.16 3.42 -1.84
CA MET A 80 -14.62 3.47 -1.65
C MET A 80 -15.37 4.09 -2.84
N SER A 81 -14.69 4.47 -3.93
CA SER A 81 -15.32 5.05 -5.12
C SER A 81 -16.52 4.24 -5.62
N THR A 82 -17.57 4.92 -6.04
CA THR A 82 -18.78 4.28 -6.59
C THR A 82 -18.46 3.65 -7.94
N GLY A 83 -18.88 2.40 -8.12
CA GLY A 83 -18.76 1.67 -9.39
C GLY A 83 -19.92 1.98 -10.34
N SER A 84 -19.92 1.36 -11.51
CA SER A 84 -21.04 1.43 -12.44
C SER A 84 -22.21 0.57 -11.96
N THR A 85 -23.43 1.10 -12.07
CA THR A 85 -24.66 0.34 -11.81
C THR A 85 -25.13 -0.33 -13.10
N GLN A 86 -25.69 -1.54 -12.99
CA GLN A 86 -26.34 -2.23 -14.11
C GLN A 86 -27.81 -2.49 -13.77
N TYR A 87 -28.67 -2.36 -14.76
CA TYR A 87 -30.09 -2.65 -14.61
C TYR A 87 -30.34 -4.16 -14.68
N THR A 88 -30.98 -4.72 -13.65
CA THR A 88 -31.25 -6.17 -13.56
C THR A 88 -32.68 -6.55 -13.95
N GLY A 89 -33.63 -5.61 -13.93
CA GLY A 89 -35.04 -5.87 -14.21
C GLY A 89 -35.83 -6.47 -13.04
N ILE A 90 -35.21 -6.65 -11.87
CA ILE A 90 -35.84 -7.18 -10.67
C ILE A 90 -36.15 -6.02 -9.73
N SER A 91 -37.41 -5.89 -9.28
CA SER A 91 -37.86 -4.76 -8.45
C SER A 91 -37.25 -4.74 -7.05
N THR A 92 -36.75 -5.87 -6.57
CA THR A 92 -36.10 -6.00 -5.25
C THR A 92 -34.61 -5.72 -5.27
N ASP A 93 -33.99 -5.60 -6.44
CA ASP A 93 -32.57 -5.30 -6.57
C ASP A 93 -32.35 -3.80 -6.45
N VAL A 94 -31.74 -3.38 -5.34
CA VAL A 94 -31.48 -1.97 -5.04
C VAL A 94 -30.00 -1.71 -4.88
N ALA A 95 -29.54 -0.55 -5.36
CA ALA A 95 -28.19 -0.07 -5.20
C ALA A 95 -28.20 1.34 -4.58
N ILE A 96 -27.22 1.63 -3.73
CA ILE A 96 -27.04 2.97 -3.17
C ILE A 96 -26.28 3.83 -4.18
N SER A 97 -26.85 4.98 -4.52
CA SER A 97 -26.15 6.01 -5.29
C SER A 97 -25.57 7.04 -4.32
N GLY A 98 -24.24 7.13 -4.26
CA GLY A 98 -23.51 7.97 -3.31
C GLY A 98 -22.90 7.16 -2.16
N GLU A 99 -22.60 7.84 -1.06
CA GLU A 99 -21.99 7.23 0.13
C GLU A 99 -23.05 6.66 1.06
N GLY A 100 -22.86 5.40 1.50
CA GLY A 100 -23.78 4.73 2.43
C GLY A 100 -23.66 3.22 2.38
N PHE A 101 -24.20 2.56 3.40
CA PHE A 101 -24.25 1.10 3.50
C PHE A 101 -25.65 0.63 3.90
N PHE A 102 -26.04 -0.55 3.43
CA PHE A 102 -27.23 -1.23 3.94
C PHE A 102 -26.93 -1.83 5.32
N ILE A 103 -27.85 -1.64 6.26
CA ILE A 103 -27.79 -2.27 7.58
C ILE A 103 -28.54 -3.59 7.48
N VAL A 104 -27.88 -4.68 7.90
CA VAL A 104 -28.48 -6.03 7.95
C VAL A 104 -28.36 -6.58 9.36
N GLN A 105 -29.39 -7.28 9.83
CA GLN A 105 -29.35 -8.01 11.11
C GLN A 105 -29.11 -9.49 10.80
N GLY A 106 -28.09 -10.08 11.44
CA GLY A 106 -27.86 -11.52 11.39
C GLY A 106 -29.01 -12.26 12.09
N GLY A 107 -29.53 -13.28 11.42
CA GLY A 107 -30.55 -14.18 11.99
C GLY A 107 -30.00 -15.11 13.06
#